data_AF-A0A8J8AP94-F1
#
_entry.id   AF-A0A8J8AP94-F1
#
_cell.length_a   1.000
_cell.length_b   1.000
_cell.length_c   1.000
_cell.angle_alpha   90.00
_cell.angle_beta   90.00
_cell.angle_gamma   90.00
#
_symmetry.space_group_name_H-M   'P 1'
#
loop_
_entity.id
_entity.type
_entity.pdbx_description
1 polymer ?
#
loop_
_entity_poly.entity_id
_entity_poly.type
_entity_poly.pdbx_seq_one_letter_code
_entity_poly.pdbx_strand_id
1 'polypeptide(L)' 'MQKTKKSVAKRFKLSATGKLIRRTPGFRHLLAAKSTKSKRRASRDKLVAPGHAEALKRCLPFGL' A
#
# COMPACT_ATOMS: atom_id res chain seq x y z
N MET A 1 -20.87 -11.51 -11.18
CA MET A 1 -20.70 -11.05 -9.79
C MET A 1 -19.36 -10.32 -9.65
N GLN A 2 -19.36 -9.10 -9.13
CA GLN A 2 -18.11 -8.40 -8.84
C GLN A 2 -17.44 -9.07 -7.64
N LYS A 3 -16.13 -9.36 -7.73
CA LYS A 3 -15.37 -10.07 -6.68
C LYS A 3 -14.24 -9.18 -6.18
N THR A 4 -13.98 -9.21 -4.88
CA THR A 4 -12.81 -8.54 -4.31
C THR A 4 -11.53 -9.21 -4.78
N LYS A 5 -10.63 -8.42 -5.37
CA LYS A 5 -9.31 -8.92 -5.75
C LYS A 5 -8.46 -9.13 -4.50
N LYS A 6 -8.39 -10.39 -4.02
CA LYS A 6 -7.73 -10.75 -2.75
C LYS A 6 -6.25 -10.36 -2.69
N SER A 7 -5.55 -10.27 -3.83
CA SER A 7 -4.17 -9.80 -3.88
C SER A 7 -4.04 -8.32 -3.47
N VAL A 8 -5.05 -7.51 -3.76
CA VAL A 8 -5.11 -6.09 -3.39
C VAL A 8 -5.49 -5.96 -1.92
N ALA A 9 -6.52 -6.68 -1.47
CA ALA A 9 -6.95 -6.67 -0.08
C ALA A 9 -5.82 -7.06 0.91
N LYS A 10 -4.93 -7.99 0.53
CA LYS A 10 -3.77 -8.38 1.36
C LYS A 10 -2.66 -7.32 1.46
N ARG A 11 -2.60 -6.35 0.54
CA ARG A 11 -1.45 -5.43 0.38
C ARG A 11 -1.77 -3.99 0.77
N PHE A 12 -3.03 -3.59 0.68
CA PHE A 12 -3.50 -2.23 0.95
C PHE A 12 -4.45 -2.24 2.14
N LYS A 13 -4.54 -1.12 2.86
CA LYS A 13 -5.53 -0.91 3.93
C LYS A 13 -6.27 0.41 3.69
N LEU A 14 -7.50 0.51 4.16
CA LEU A 14 -8.28 1.75 4.13
C LEU A 14 -8.01 2.55 5.40
N SER A 15 -7.81 3.86 5.30
CA SER A 15 -7.89 4.76 6.45
C SER A 15 -9.36 5.03 6.80
N ALA A 16 -9.61 5.53 8.02
CA ALA A 16 -10.94 5.98 8.43
C ALA A 16 -11.55 7.03 7.48
N THR A 17 -10.70 7.82 6.82
CA THR A 17 -11.08 8.84 5.82
C THR A 17 -11.20 8.31 4.40
N GLY A 18 -11.11 6.99 4.18
CA GLY A 18 -11.26 6.39 2.84
C GLY A 18 -10.04 6.52 1.93
N LYS A 19 -8.87 6.88 2.48
CA LYS A 19 -7.59 6.92 1.75
C LYS A 19 -6.92 5.55 1.79
N LEU A 20 -6.32 5.14 0.67
CA LEU A 20 -5.58 3.89 0.62
C LEU A 20 -4.17 4.07 1.18
N ILE A 21 -3.78 3.15 2.06
CA ILE A 21 -2.45 3.09 2.65
C ILE A 21 -1.71 1.86 2.10
N ARG A 22 -0.41 2.02 1.87
CA ARG A 22 0.51 0.99 1.38
C ARG A 22 1.78 0.95 2.21
N ARG A 23 2.45 -0.20 2.19
CA ARG A 23 3.84 -0.33 2.65
C ARG A 23 4.81 0.13 1.55
N THR A 24 5.99 0.60 1.94
CA THR A 24 7.03 0.99 0.97
C THR A 24 7.69 -0.28 0.38
N PRO A 25 7.79 -0.40 -0.95
CA PRO A 25 8.48 -1.55 -1.57
C PRO A 25 10.00 -1.49 -1.37
N GLY A 26 10.68 -2.62 -1.57
CA GLY A 26 12.15 -2.68 -1.56
C GLY A 26 12.80 -2.78 -0.18
N PHE A 27 12.07 -3.21 0.85
CA PHE A 27 12.59 -3.34 2.22
C PHE A 27 12.90 -4.80 2.64
N ARG A 28 12.98 -5.74 1.70
CA ARG A 28 13.21 -7.16 2.01
C ARG A 28 14.69 -7.56 2.07
N HIS A 29 15.55 -6.96 1.24
CA HIS A 29 16.96 -7.32 1.09
C HIS A 29 17.82 -6.09 0.76
N LEU A 30 19.15 -6.27 0.78
CA LEU A 30 20.16 -5.22 0.53
C LEU A 30 19.98 -4.02 1.48
N LEU A 31 19.75 -4.31 2.77
CA LEU A 31 19.57 -3.30 3.81
C LEU A 31 20.91 -2.73 4.33
N ALA A 32 22.01 -3.45 4.11
CA ALA A 32 23.36 -3.02 4.47
C ALA A 32 23.77 -1.78 3.67
N ALA A 33 23.53 -1.76 2.36
CA ALA A 33 23.83 -0.63 1.47
C ALA A 33 22.89 0.59 1.65
N LYS A 34 21.82 0.44 2.44
CA LYS A 34 20.82 1.52 2.64
C LYS A 34 21.12 2.29 3.92
N SER A 35 21.14 3.61 3.82
CA SER A 35 21.28 4.49 4.98
C SER A 35 20.18 4.25 6.02
N THR A 36 20.51 4.47 7.29
CA THR A 36 19.56 4.37 8.42
C THR A 36 18.33 5.26 8.20
N LYS A 37 18.53 6.47 7.66
CA LYS A 37 17.46 7.41 7.29
C LYS A 37 16.51 6.82 6.24
N SER A 38 17.04 6.19 5.20
CA SER A 38 16.23 5.56 4.14
C SER A 38 15.43 4.38 4.70
N LYS A 39 16.07 3.53 5.52
CA LYS A 39 15.39 2.39 6.18
C LYS A 39 14.24 2.84 7.08
N ARG A 40 14.45 3.89 7.89
CA ARG A 40 13.41 4.48 8.74
C ARG A 40 12.23 5.03 7.93
N ARG A 41 12.50 5.68 6.80
CA ARG A 41 11.45 6.19 5.89
C ARG A 41 10.69 5.07 5.17
N ALA A 42 11.35 3.95 4.88
CA ALA A 42 10.73 2.81 4.22
C ALA A 42 9.84 1.98 5.16
N SER A 43 10.18 1.91 6.45
CA SER A 43 9.39 1.18 7.46
C SER A 43 8.01 1.80 7.70
N ARG A 44 7.85 3.11 7.47
CA ARG A 44 6.58 3.81 7.65
C ARG A 44 5.61 3.53 6.50
N ASP A 45 4.35 3.33 6.88
CA ASP A 45 3.23 3.27 5.96
C ASP A 45 2.99 4.62 5.28
N LYS A 46 2.60 4.59 4.01
CA LYS A 46 2.39 5.78 3.18
C LYS A 46 1.06 5.72 2.47
N LEU A 47 0.56 6.90 2.11
CA LEU A 47 -0.60 7.01 1.24
C LEU A 47 -0.24 6.53 -0.17
N VAL A 48 -1.21 5.91 -0.82
CA VAL A 48 -1.17 5.64 -2.26
C VAL A 48 -1.30 6.96 -3.01
N ALA A 49 -0.54 7.11 -4.10
CA ALA A 49 -0.66 8.29 -4.95
C ALA A 49 -2.08 8.39 -5.54
N PRO A 50 -2.63 9.61 -5.68
CA PRO A 50 -4.01 9.79 -6.10
C PRO A 50 -4.32 9.13 -7.44
N GLY A 51 -3.40 9.19 -8.41
CA GLY A 51 -3.59 8.58 -9.74
C GLY A 51 -3.75 7.06 -9.75
N HIS A 52 -3.29 6.34 -8.72
CA HIS A 52 -3.47 4.89 -8.61
C HIS A 52 -4.63 4.49 -7.68
N ALA A 53 -5.15 5.42 -6.90
CA ALA A 53 -6.13 5.12 -5.87
C ALA A 53 -7.46 4.66 -6.47
N GLU A 54 -7.90 5.26 -7.58
CA GLU A 54 -9.19 4.95 -8.20
C GLU A 54 -9.25 3.52 -8.76
N ALA A 55 -8.24 3.12 -9.53
CA ALA A 55 -8.15 1.77 -10.08
C ALA A 55 -8.08 0.69 -8.97
N LEU A 56 -7.40 0.98 -7.85
CA LEU A 56 -7.32 0.08 -6.71
C LEU A 56 -8.64 -0.01 -5.94
N LYS A 57 -9.39 1.08 -5.81
CA LYS A 57 -10.73 1.09 -5.20
C LYS A 57 -11.72 0.26 -6.03
N ARG A 58 -11.68 0.35 -7.36
CA ARG A 58 -12.51 -0.50 -8.25
C ARG A 58 -12.25 -2.00 -8.06
N CYS A 59 -11.04 -2.39 -7.64
CA CYS A 59 -10.70 -3.79 -7.33
C CYS A 59 -11.25 -4.28 -5.98
N LEU A 60 -11.78 -3.38 -5.14
CA LEU A 60 -12.31 -3.62 -3.80
C LEU A 60 -13.78 -3.19 -3.71
N PRO A 61 -14.69 -3.85 -4.46
CA PRO A 61 -16.08 -3.44 -4.61
C PRO A 61 -16.89 -3.49 -3.30
N PHE A 62 -16.51 -4.34 -2.35
CA PHE A 62 -17.20 -4.49 -1.06
C PHE A 62 -16.46 -3.80 0.09
N GLY A 63 -15.51 -2.92 -0.22
CA GLY A 63 -14.56 -2.44 0.76
C GLY A 63 -13.50 -3.49 1.11
N LEU A 64 -12.74 -3.19 2.17
CA LEU A 64 -11.66 -4.02 2.68
C LEU A 64 -12.16 -4.80 3.89
#